data_AF-A0AAD3UC78-F1
#
_entry.id   AF-A0AAD3UC78-F1
#
_cell.length_a   1.000
_cell.length_b   1.000
_cell.length_c   1.000
_cell.angle_alpha   90.00
_cell.angle_beta   90.00
_cell.angle_gamma   90.00
#
_symmetry.space_group_name_H-M   'P 1'
#
loop_
_entity.id
_entity.type
_entity.pdbx_description
1 polymer ?
#
loop_
_entity_poly.entity_id
_entity_poly.type
_entity_poly.pdbx_seq_one_letter_code
_entity_poly.pdbx_strand_id
1 'polypeptide(L)'
;MFIFDLSVALQTTVQEIREWSVQEIDEYRAYHHLRPFTKRIDHELNGFVIELLRNQHVTKQSQYKRAEELIPFLSGKLPAALDDPRIIQVRNVMAGKFIGEYALNDIKSKLLAELQYQSNEETKDEYYINEIIKLFHQCNVRLEKLQEQKELAALKEQEKSDEQNNNNKKEDE
;
A
#
# COMPACT_ATOMS: atom_id res chain seq x y z
N MET A 1 -19.90 -12.75 -18.94
CA MET A 1 -19.24 -12.53 -17.63
C MET A 1 -17.73 -12.59 -17.77
N PHE A 2 -17.16 -13.74 -18.16
CA PHE A 2 -15.69 -13.95 -18.24
C PHE A 2 -14.84 -12.79 -18.77
N ILE A 3 -15.18 -12.17 -19.91
CA ILE A 3 -14.38 -11.06 -20.49
C ILE A 3 -14.36 -9.83 -19.57
N PHE A 4 -15.47 -9.54 -18.89
CA PHE A 4 -15.54 -8.45 -17.93
C PHE A 4 -14.74 -8.79 -16.66
N ASP A 5 -14.88 -10.02 -16.16
CA ASP A 5 -14.13 -10.50 -15.00
C ASP A 5 -12.61 -10.46 -15.28
N LEU A 6 -12.21 -10.81 -16.49
CA LEU A 6 -10.84 -10.72 -16.99
C LEU A 6 -10.36 -9.27 -17.10
N SER A 7 -11.22 -8.35 -17.56
CA SER A 7 -10.91 -6.91 -17.65
C SER A 7 -10.59 -6.28 -16.30
N VAL A 8 -11.31 -6.70 -15.25
CA VAL A 8 -11.07 -6.23 -13.89
C VAL A 8 -9.82 -6.88 -13.31
N ALA A 9 -9.66 -8.19 -13.49
CA ALA A 9 -8.51 -8.94 -12.98
C ALA A 9 -7.16 -8.45 -13.54
N LEU A 10 -7.15 -8.07 -14.82
CA LEU A 10 -5.94 -7.60 -15.53
C LEU A 10 -5.84 -6.08 -15.63
N GLN A 11 -6.78 -5.33 -15.02
CA GLN A 11 -6.86 -3.86 -15.10
C GLN A 11 -6.73 -3.33 -16.54
N THR A 12 -7.34 -4.05 -17.48
CA THR A 12 -7.28 -3.77 -18.92
C THR A 12 -8.70 -3.52 -19.42
N THR A 13 -8.90 -2.68 -20.43
CA THR A 13 -10.25 -2.39 -20.90
C THR A 13 -10.87 -3.58 -21.62
N VAL A 14 -12.20 -3.70 -21.58
CA VAL A 14 -12.93 -4.72 -22.36
C VAL A 14 -12.67 -4.56 -23.87
N GLN A 15 -12.42 -3.34 -24.33
CA GLN A 15 -12.12 -3.05 -25.73
C GLN A 15 -10.79 -3.67 -26.15
N GLU A 16 -9.74 -3.47 -25.35
CA GLU A 16 -8.41 -4.06 -25.59
C GLU A 16 -8.45 -5.59 -25.54
N ILE A 17 -9.19 -6.18 -24.59
CA ILE A 17 -9.32 -7.65 -24.50
C ILE A 17 -10.04 -8.25 -25.72
N ARG A 18 -10.95 -7.49 -26.34
CA ARG A 18 -11.62 -7.93 -27.58
C ARG A 18 -10.69 -7.97 -28.79
N GLU A 19 -9.56 -7.27 -28.72
CA GLU A 19 -8.53 -7.27 -29.76
C GLU A 19 -7.53 -8.42 -29.59
N TRP A 20 -7.58 -9.14 -28.47
CA TRP A 20 -6.71 -10.30 -28.21
C TRP A 20 -7.07 -11.49 -29.09
N SER A 21 -6.09 -12.35 -29.31
CA SER A 21 -6.32 -13.59 -30.04
C SER A 21 -7.23 -14.53 -29.24
N VAL A 22 -8.01 -15.35 -29.96
CA VAL A 22 -8.88 -16.35 -29.33
C VAL A 22 -8.08 -17.33 -28.46
N GLN A 23 -6.85 -17.63 -28.86
CA GLN A 23 -5.93 -18.51 -28.10
C GLN A 23 -5.56 -17.90 -26.74
N GLU A 24 -5.20 -16.62 -26.69
CA GLU A 24 -4.91 -15.93 -25.42
C GLU A 24 -6.15 -15.89 -24.51
N ILE A 25 -7.34 -15.64 -25.07
CA ILE A 25 -8.59 -15.62 -24.31
C ILE A 25 -8.92 -17.02 -23.74
N ASP A 26 -8.68 -18.07 -24.52
CA ASP A 26 -8.93 -19.45 -24.10
C ASP A 26 -7.92 -19.93 -23.06
N GLU A 27 -6.67 -19.47 -23.09
CA GLU A 27 -5.69 -19.72 -22.02
C GLU A 27 -6.14 -19.10 -20.69
N TYR A 28 -6.59 -17.84 -20.69
CA TYR A 28 -7.14 -17.21 -19.50
C TYR A 28 -8.42 -17.89 -19.01
N ARG A 29 -9.23 -18.44 -19.93
CA ARG A 29 -10.45 -19.18 -19.58
C ARG A 29 -10.10 -20.52 -18.94
N ALA A 30 -9.10 -21.23 -19.46
CA ALA A 30 -8.56 -22.45 -18.85
C ALA A 30 -7.96 -22.16 -17.47
N TYR A 31 -7.23 -21.05 -17.34
CA TYR A 31 -6.69 -20.60 -16.06
C TYR A 31 -7.80 -20.29 -15.05
N HIS A 32 -8.88 -19.61 -15.47
CA HIS A 32 -10.05 -19.36 -14.65
C HIS A 32 -10.77 -20.64 -14.19
N HIS A 33 -10.81 -21.67 -15.03
CA HIS A 33 -11.37 -22.97 -14.65
C HIS A 33 -10.54 -23.68 -13.57
N LEU A 34 -9.23 -23.49 -13.56
CA LEU A 34 -8.33 -24.05 -12.54
C LEU A 34 -8.31 -23.20 -11.26
N ARG A 35 -8.41 -21.86 -11.40
CA ARG A 35 -8.42 -20.90 -10.32
C ARG A 35 -9.47 -19.82 -10.59
N PRO A 36 -10.71 -20.00 -10.09
CA PRO A 36 -11.80 -19.08 -10.36
C PRO A 36 -11.47 -17.67 -9.86
N PHE A 37 -11.78 -16.66 -10.67
CA PHE A 37 -11.59 -15.25 -10.29
C PHE A 37 -12.61 -14.76 -9.23
N THR A 38 -13.51 -15.63 -8.77
CA THR A 38 -14.93 -15.37 -8.42
C THR A 38 -15.26 -15.32 -6.93
N LYS A 39 -14.51 -14.57 -6.12
CA LYS A 39 -15.11 -14.03 -4.87
C LYS A 39 -14.78 -12.57 -4.72
N ARG A 40 -13.50 -12.24 -4.87
CA ARG A 40 -13.03 -10.87 -4.83
C ARG A 40 -13.70 -10.01 -5.91
N ILE A 41 -13.81 -10.52 -7.15
CA ILE A 41 -14.44 -9.80 -8.26
C ILE A 41 -15.93 -9.57 -8.03
N ASP A 42 -16.67 -10.57 -7.53
CA ASP A 42 -18.09 -10.41 -7.21
C ASP A 42 -18.29 -9.39 -6.08
N HIS A 43 -17.38 -9.36 -5.10
CA HIS A 43 -17.40 -8.37 -4.03
C HIS A 43 -17.05 -6.96 -4.54
N GLU A 44 -16.05 -6.81 -5.43
CA GLU A 44 -15.68 -5.54 -6.06
C GLU A 44 -16.79 -4.99 -6.96
N LEU A 45 -17.43 -5.85 -7.77
CA LEU A 45 -18.59 -5.50 -8.59
C LEU A 45 -19.77 -5.04 -7.73
N ASN A 46 -20.08 -5.77 -6.65
CA ASN A 46 -21.11 -5.37 -5.69
C ASN A 46 -20.77 -4.02 -5.04
N GLY A 47 -19.50 -3.79 -4.70
CA GLY A 47 -19.00 -2.51 -4.21
C GLY A 47 -19.25 -1.37 -5.18
N PHE A 48 -18.93 -1.58 -6.45
CA PHE A 48 -19.12 -0.60 -7.51
C PHE A 48 -20.61 -0.29 -7.75
N VAL A 49 -21.48 -1.29 -7.76
CA VAL A 49 -22.93 -1.08 -7.89
C VAL A 49 -23.47 -0.27 -6.70
N ILE A 50 -23.03 -0.58 -5.48
CA ILE A 50 -23.41 0.15 -4.26
C ILE A 50 -22.89 1.60 -4.29
N GLU A 51 -21.67 1.82 -4.78
CA GLU A 51 -21.11 3.15 -5.01
C GLU A 51 -21.97 3.97 -5.98
N LEU A 52 -22.35 3.40 -7.13
CA LEU A 52 -23.20 4.07 -8.12
C LEU A 52 -24.58 4.43 -7.55
N LEU A 53 -25.25 3.49 -6.87
CA LEU A 53 -26.56 3.72 -6.26
C LEU A 53 -26.50 4.80 -5.19
N ARG A 54 -25.49 4.74 -4.31
CA ARG A 54 -25.32 5.71 -3.22
C ARG A 54 -25.02 7.11 -3.75
N ASN A 55 -24.31 7.22 -4.86
CA ASN A 55 -23.88 8.50 -5.44
C ASN A 55 -24.81 9.04 -6.53
N GLN A 56 -25.94 8.38 -6.83
CA GLN A 56 -26.81 8.70 -7.96
C GLN A 56 -27.31 10.16 -8.00
N HIS A 57 -27.38 10.83 -6.84
CA HIS A 57 -27.81 12.22 -6.72
C HIS A 57 -26.75 13.15 -6.11
N VAL A 58 -25.50 12.69 -6.03
CA VAL A 58 -24.39 13.46 -5.46
C VAL A 58 -23.72 14.28 -6.56
N THR A 59 -23.83 15.60 -6.49
CA THR A 59 -23.21 16.53 -7.46
C THR A 59 -21.91 17.15 -6.94
N LYS A 60 -21.67 17.10 -5.62
CA LYS A 60 -20.47 17.65 -4.99
C LYS A 60 -19.45 16.55 -4.74
N GLN A 61 -18.22 16.75 -5.21
CA GLN A 61 -17.13 15.79 -5.05
C GLN A 61 -16.82 15.48 -3.57
N SER A 62 -16.94 16.46 -2.67
CA SER A 62 -16.74 16.28 -1.22
C SER A 62 -17.78 15.38 -0.55
N GLN A 63 -18.91 15.12 -1.23
CA GLN A 63 -19.97 14.27 -0.73
C GLN A 63 -19.97 12.90 -1.38
N TYR A 64 -19.13 12.68 -2.40
CA TYR A 64 -18.97 11.40 -3.09
C TYR A 64 -18.31 10.38 -2.15
N LYS A 65 -18.80 9.15 -2.13
CA LYS A 65 -18.22 8.06 -1.32
C LYS A 65 -17.88 6.90 -2.22
N ARG A 66 -16.63 6.42 -2.14
CA ARG A 66 -16.16 5.27 -2.92
C ARG A 66 -16.62 3.94 -2.32
N ALA A 67 -16.63 2.88 -3.13
CA ALA A 67 -16.96 1.52 -2.71
C ALA A 67 -16.15 1.07 -1.49
N GLU A 68 -14.87 1.41 -1.42
CA GLU A 68 -13.96 1.12 -0.30
C GLU A 68 -14.39 1.79 1.01
N GLU A 69 -15.00 2.98 0.93
CA GLU A 69 -15.51 3.72 2.10
C GLU A 69 -16.86 3.16 2.58
N LEU A 70 -17.66 2.64 1.65
CA LEU A 70 -18.98 2.07 1.94
C LEU A 70 -18.88 0.63 2.43
N ILE A 71 -17.89 -0.12 1.93
CA ILE A 71 -17.70 -1.54 2.16
C ILE A 71 -16.22 -1.79 2.49
N PRO A 72 -15.79 -1.54 3.74
CA PRO A 72 -14.38 -1.59 4.12
C PRO A 72 -13.71 -2.94 3.87
N PHE A 73 -14.46 -4.05 3.93
CA PHE A 73 -13.90 -5.38 3.67
C PHE A 73 -13.44 -5.58 2.22
N LEU A 74 -13.92 -4.78 1.26
CA LEU A 74 -13.41 -4.79 -0.12
C LEU A 74 -11.96 -4.31 -0.21
N SER A 75 -11.55 -3.45 0.72
CA SER A 75 -10.17 -2.97 0.79
C SER A 75 -9.19 -4.03 1.29
N GLY A 76 -9.67 -5.22 1.67
CA GLY A 76 -8.87 -6.28 2.28
C GLY A 76 -8.30 -5.90 3.66
N LYS A 77 -8.80 -4.80 4.26
CA LYS A 77 -8.44 -4.33 5.58
C LYS A 77 -9.56 -4.64 6.55
N LEU A 78 -9.20 -5.20 7.70
CA LEU A 78 -10.11 -5.35 8.82
C LEU A 78 -10.48 -3.95 9.35
N PRO A 79 -11.74 -3.66 9.69
CA PRO A 79 -12.08 -2.45 10.41
C PRO A 79 -11.20 -2.30 11.65
N ALA A 80 -10.70 -1.09 11.91
CA ALA A 80 -9.74 -0.87 13.02
C ALA A 80 -10.29 -1.32 14.39
N ALA A 81 -11.61 -1.35 14.58
CA ALA A 81 -12.24 -1.85 15.81
C ALA A 81 -12.13 -3.37 16.01
N LEU A 82 -11.85 -4.11 14.94
CA LEU A 82 -11.67 -5.57 14.94
C LEU A 82 -10.19 -5.96 14.84
N ASP A 83 -9.31 -4.99 14.62
CA ASP A 83 -7.86 -5.19 14.47
C ASP A 83 -7.23 -5.48 15.85
N ASP A 84 -6.08 -6.18 15.86
CA ASP A 84 -5.42 -6.51 17.13
C ASP A 84 -4.98 -5.20 17.83
N PRO A 85 -5.28 -5.00 19.12
CA PRO A 85 -4.90 -3.80 19.85
C PRO A 85 -3.39 -3.47 19.75
N ARG A 86 -2.54 -4.50 19.67
CA ARG A 86 -1.09 -4.36 19.52
C ARG A 86 -0.74 -3.77 18.15
N ILE A 87 -1.39 -4.23 17.08
CA ILE A 87 -1.23 -3.69 15.72
C ILE A 87 -1.67 -2.22 15.67
N ILE A 88 -2.81 -1.91 16.28
CA ILE A 88 -3.35 -0.54 16.34
C ILE A 88 -2.37 0.41 17.01
N GLN A 89 -1.79 0.01 18.15
CA GLN A 89 -0.80 0.82 18.88
C GLN A 89 0.42 1.13 18.01
N VAL A 90 1.00 0.12 17.35
CA VAL A 90 2.16 0.33 16.47
C VAL A 90 1.79 1.23 15.28
N ARG A 91 0.61 1.02 14.67
CA ARG A 91 0.13 1.85 13.56
C ARG A 91 -0.08 3.31 13.98
N ASN A 92 -0.55 3.56 15.20
CA ASN A 92 -0.72 4.90 15.75
C ASN A 92 0.63 5.59 16.02
N VAL A 93 1.60 4.88 16.59
CA VAL A 93 2.96 5.41 16.75
C VAL A 93 3.55 5.73 15.38
N MET A 94 3.38 4.83 14.42
CA MET A 94 3.77 5.02 13.03
C MET A 94 2.97 6.14 12.32
N ALA A 95 1.77 6.52 12.75
CA ALA A 95 1.05 7.63 12.13
C ALA A 95 1.65 9.01 12.45
N GLY A 96 2.56 9.09 13.42
CA GLY A 96 3.25 10.34 13.78
C GLY A 96 3.99 10.97 12.60
N LYS A 97 3.82 12.29 12.41
CA LYS A 97 4.46 13.05 11.31
C LYS A 97 5.99 13.16 11.44
N PHE A 98 6.52 13.03 12.65
CA PHE A 98 7.95 13.22 12.95
C PHE A 98 8.48 12.09 13.81
N ILE A 99 8.64 10.91 13.19
CA ILE A 99 9.30 9.78 13.85
C ILE A 99 10.76 9.79 13.43
N GLY A 100 11.65 9.96 14.40
CA GLY A 100 13.09 9.90 14.17
C GLY A 100 13.57 8.50 13.83
N GLU A 101 14.73 8.42 13.19
CA GLU A 101 15.38 7.16 12.80
C GLU A 101 15.56 6.19 13.98
N TYR A 102 15.95 6.70 15.16
CA TYR A 102 16.12 5.87 16.36
C TYR A 102 14.82 5.15 16.75
N ALA A 103 13.69 5.86 16.76
CA ALA A 103 12.39 5.28 17.11
C ALA A 103 11.92 4.28 16.05
N LEU A 104 12.17 4.53 14.76
CA LEU A 104 11.87 3.57 13.70
C LEU A 104 12.72 2.30 13.82
N ASN A 105 14.01 2.42 14.15
CA ASN A 105 14.87 1.26 14.37
C ASN A 105 14.45 0.46 15.61
N ASP A 106 14.06 1.11 16.71
CA ASP A 106 13.53 0.42 17.90
C ASP A 106 12.23 -0.36 17.58
N ILE A 107 11.30 0.27 16.87
CA ILE A 107 10.06 -0.40 16.40
C ILE A 107 10.41 -1.58 15.50
N LYS A 108 11.32 -1.40 14.53
CA LYS A 108 11.76 -2.45 13.61
C LYS A 108 12.34 -3.65 14.37
N SER A 109 13.21 -3.41 15.35
CA SER A 109 13.80 -4.46 16.18
C SER A 109 12.74 -5.22 16.98
N LYS A 110 11.77 -4.52 17.56
CA LYS A 110 10.65 -5.13 18.30
C LYS A 110 9.74 -5.96 17.40
N LEU A 111 9.41 -5.48 16.20
CA LEU A 111 8.63 -6.25 15.22
C LEU A 111 9.35 -7.51 14.76
N LEU A 112 10.67 -7.45 14.58
CA LEU A 112 11.48 -8.61 14.18
C LEU A 112 11.52 -9.68 15.29
N ALA A 113 11.70 -9.26 16.55
CA ALA A 113 11.62 -10.15 17.70
C ALA A 113 10.23 -10.82 17.82
N GLU A 114 9.15 -10.05 17.62
CA GLU A 114 7.79 -10.58 17.64
C GLU A 114 7.53 -11.59 16.51
N LEU A 115 8.03 -11.34 15.30
CA LEU A 115 7.95 -12.29 14.19
C LEU A 115 8.67 -13.60 14.49
N GLN A 116 9.84 -13.53 15.11
CA GLN A 116 10.60 -14.73 15.51
C GLN A 116 9.85 -15.52 16.58
N TYR A 117 9.25 -14.83 17.56
CA TYR A 117 8.44 -15.46 18.59
C TYR A 117 7.23 -16.20 17.98
N GLN A 118 6.42 -15.49 17.19
CA GLN A 118 5.23 -16.03 16.53
C GLN A 118 5.56 -17.18 15.54
N SER A 119 6.76 -17.17 14.94
CA SER A 119 7.21 -18.23 14.04
C SER A 119 7.49 -19.56 14.74
N ASN A 120 7.75 -19.52 16.05
CA ASN A 120 8.09 -20.67 16.89
C ASN A 120 6.88 -21.23 17.67
N GLU A 121 5.71 -20.59 17.59
CA GLU A 121 4.49 -21.11 18.22
C GLU A 121 3.87 -22.27 17.41
N GLU A 122 3.26 -23.22 18.12
CA GLU A 122 2.57 -24.38 17.50
C GLU A 122 1.35 -23.96 16.67
N THR A 123 0.65 -22.92 17.11
CA THR A 123 -0.49 -22.33 16.39
C THR A 123 -0.14 -20.92 15.95
N LYS A 124 0.06 -20.73 14.64
CA LYS A 124 0.45 -19.44 14.06
C LYS A 124 -0.78 -18.61 13.74
N ASP A 125 -0.85 -17.40 14.30
CA ASP A 125 -1.83 -16.41 13.87
C ASP A 125 -1.36 -15.77 12.55
N GLU A 126 -1.78 -16.34 11.42
CA GLU A 126 -1.41 -15.86 10.10
C GLU A 126 -1.85 -14.41 9.85
N TYR A 127 -2.96 -13.95 10.44
CA TYR A 127 -3.40 -12.56 10.30
C TYR A 127 -2.41 -11.62 10.99
N TYR A 128 -2.11 -11.91 12.26
CA TYR A 128 -1.22 -11.10 13.07
C TYR A 128 0.19 -11.04 12.47
N ILE A 129 0.72 -12.19 12.03
CA ILE A 129 2.02 -12.28 11.35
C ILE A 129 2.03 -11.41 10.08
N ASN A 130 1.00 -11.51 9.24
CA ASN A 130 0.92 -10.73 8.00
C ASN A 130 0.86 -9.23 8.25
N GLU A 131 0.15 -8.78 9.29
CA GLU A 131 0.12 -7.37 9.66
C GLU A 131 1.45 -6.88 10.24
N ILE A 132 2.16 -7.69 11.03
CA ILE A 132 3.52 -7.36 11.49
C ILE A 132 4.48 -7.21 10.31
N ILE A 133 4.42 -8.10 9.30
CA ILE A 133 5.24 -8.02 8.10
C ILE A 133 4.97 -6.70 7.34
N LYS A 134 3.70 -6.31 7.20
CA LYS A 134 3.33 -5.03 6.57
C LYS A 134 3.91 -3.84 7.34
N LEU A 135 3.80 -3.84 8.67
CA LEU A 135 4.37 -2.79 9.52
C LEU A 135 5.90 -2.74 9.42
N PHE A 136 6.56 -3.89 9.37
CA PHE A 136 8.01 -4.00 9.19
C PHE A 136 8.46 -3.40 7.85
N HIS A 137 7.76 -3.72 6.76
CA HIS A 137 8.03 -3.15 5.45
C HIS A 137 7.84 -1.62 5.44
N GLN A 138 6.78 -1.12 6.08
CA GLN A 138 6.55 0.33 6.22
C GLN A 138 7.67 1.03 7.00
N CYS A 139 8.26 0.37 8.00
CA CYS A 139 9.42 0.90 8.73
C CYS A 139 10.64 1.04 7.80
N ASN A 140 10.93 0.02 7.00
CA ASN A 140 12.07 0.05 6.06
C ASN A 140 11.92 1.17 5.04
N VAL A 141 10.76 1.27 4.37
CA VAL A 141 10.50 2.32 3.38
C VAL A 141 10.66 3.73 3.97
N ARG A 142 10.33 3.92 5.25
CA ARG A 142 10.52 5.22 5.91
C ARG A 142 11.95 5.49 6.32
N LEU A 143 12.68 4.47 6.76
CA LEU A 143 14.10 4.59 7.06
C LEU A 143 14.89 4.96 5.80
N GLU A 144 14.60 4.29 4.68
CA GLU A 144 15.18 4.61 3.36
C GLU A 144 14.91 6.07 2.99
N LYS A 145 13.66 6.54 3.10
CA LYS A 145 13.33 7.95 2.84
C LYS A 145 14.05 8.94 3.76
N LEU A 146 14.29 8.60 5.01
CA LEU A 146 15.06 9.45 5.93
C LEU A 146 16.55 9.48 5.55
N GLN A 147 17.10 8.37 5.08
CA GLN A 147 18.47 8.30 4.58
C GLN A 147 18.64 9.15 3.31
N GLU A 148 17.76 8.99 2.34
CA GLU A 148 17.72 9.80 1.11
C GLU A 148 17.66 11.31 1.43
N GLN A 149 16.81 11.70 2.39
CA GLN A 149 16.70 13.11 2.81
C GLN A 149 17.99 13.65 3.45
N LYS A 150 18.70 12.83 4.23
CA LYS A 150 19.98 13.21 4.84
C LYS A 150 21.07 13.35 3.79
N GLU A 151 21.15 12.44 2.83
CA GLU A 151 22.11 12.51 1.72
C GLU A 151 21.88 13.75 0.86
N LEU A 152 20.61 14.04 0.53
CA LEU A 152 20.24 15.23 -0.24
C LEU A 152 20.54 16.54 0.52
N ALA A 153 20.41 16.53 1.85
CA ALA A 153 20.76 17.67 2.69
C ALA A 153 22.29 17.88 2.73
N ALA A 154 23.06 16.81 2.87
CA ALA A 154 24.53 16.87 2.87
C ALA A 154 25.10 17.39 1.55
N LEU A 155 24.54 16.96 0.42
CA LEU A 155 24.92 17.47 -0.91
C LEU A 155 24.64 18.97 -1.05
N LYS A 156 23.47 19.44 -0.59
CA LYS A 156 23.12 20.87 -0.61
C LYS A 156 24.00 21.73 0.31
N GLU A 157 24.48 21.17 1.41
CA GLU A 157 25.42 21.85 2.30
C GLU A 157 26.81 21.95 1.67
N GLN A 158 27.27 20.91 0.97
CA GLN A 158 28.52 20.92 0.21
C GLN A 158 28.48 21.96 -0.92
N GLU A 159 27.42 21.96 -1.74
CA GLU A 159 27.22 22.94 -2.82
C GLU A 159 27.27 24.39 -2.30
N LYS A 160 26.62 24.67 -1.16
CA LYS A 160 26.67 25.99 -0.53
C LYS A 160 28.06 26.38 -0.03
N SER A 161 28.81 25.42 0.52
CA SER A 161 30.19 25.68 0.98
C SER A 161 31.16 25.92 -0.18
N ASP A 162 30.95 25.26 -1.31
CA ASP A 162 31.76 25.42 -2.51
C ASP A 162 31.46 26.75 -3.23
N GLU A 163 30.19 27.17 -3.25
CA GLU A 163 29.79 28.50 -3.76
C GLU A 163 30.38 29.65 -2.92
N GLN A 164 30.40 29.51 -1.58
CA GLN A 164 31.00 30.50 -0.68
C GLN A 164 32.52 30.60 -0.85
N ASN A 165 33.21 29.47 -1.00
CA ASN A 165 34.65 29.44 -1.23
C ASN A 165 35.06 30.03 -2.59
N ASN A 166 34.22 29.88 -3.63
CA ASN A 166 34.47 30.46 -4.94
C ASN A 166 34.20 31.97 -5.02
N ASN A 167 33.26 32.49 -4.22
CA ASN A 167 33.01 33.92 -4.15
C ASN A 167 34.13 34.65 -3.38
N ASN A 168 34.64 34.09 -2.29
CA ASN A 168 35.75 34.69 -1.54
C ASN A 168 37.06 34.74 -2.35
N LYS A 169 37.31 33.78 -3.26
CA LYS A 169 38.49 33.80 -4.14
C LYS A 169 38.44 34.85 -5.25
N LYS A 170 37.26 35.39 -5.59
CA LYS A 170 37.11 36.41 -6.64
C LYS A 170 37.23 37.85 -6.13
N GLU A 171 37.21 38.05 -4.80
CA GLU A 171 37.34 39.38 -4.19
C GLU A 171 38.81 39.74 -3.83
N ASP A 172 39.72 38.76 -3.92
CA ASP A 172 41.16 38.91 -3.62
C ASP A 172 42.05 39.05 -4.90
N GLU A 173 41.46 39.14 -6.10
CA GLU A 173 42.13 39.48 -7.38
C GLU A 173 41.75 40.89 -7.86
#